data_AF-A0A2W4J0U1-F1
#
_entry.id   AF-A0A2W4J0U1-F1
#
_cell.length_a   1.000
_cell.length_b   1.000
_cell.length_c   1.000
_cell.angle_alpha   90.00
_cell.angle_beta   90.00
_cell.angle_gamma   90.00
#
_symmetry.space_group_name_H-M   'P 1'
#
loop_
_entity.id
_entity.type
_entity.pdbx_description
1 polymer ?
#
loop_
_entity_poly.entity_id
_entity_poly.type
_entity_poly.pdbx_seq_one_letter_code
_entity_poly.pdbx_strand_id
1 'polypeptide(L)'
;MSRARTTGLLALWLATGCLVDQPIVEDTGQPSRRNHPPVIVMREPSNTTLYLQRSCEKVYFSLPRIDDLDERDELVVKWFVNYEDDPEPVDVWPPIPPSEDGPTRLVTYKFRVSLEDYPDRSTIVVEAVVSDGFADPTVHPPNRAILPGKGSDVAVWTIVISEGSWCNYP
;
A
#
# COMPACT_ATOMS: atom_id res chain seq x y z
N MET A 1 23.14 -45.02 -35.33
CA MET A 1 24.22 -44.01 -35.25
C MET A 1 23.60 -42.71 -35.73
N SER A 2 23.58 -41.55 -35.06
CA SER A 2 24.25 -41.02 -33.87
C SER A 2 23.33 -39.94 -33.28
N ARG A 3 23.43 -39.71 -31.98
CA ARG A 3 22.75 -38.64 -31.22
C ARG A 3 23.36 -37.28 -31.57
N ALA A 4 22.56 -36.22 -31.45
CA ALA A 4 23.04 -34.95 -30.92
C ALA A 4 21.91 -34.28 -30.13
N ARG A 5 22.15 -34.13 -28.82
CA ARG A 5 21.38 -33.30 -27.91
C ARG A 5 21.85 -31.87 -28.11
N THR A 6 20.92 -30.91 -28.14
CA THR A 6 21.27 -29.51 -27.93
C THR A 6 20.30 -28.92 -26.91
N THR A 7 20.82 -28.80 -25.70
CA THR A 7 20.34 -28.00 -24.58
C THR A 7 20.20 -26.54 -25.04
N GLY A 8 18.97 -26.02 -25.03
CA GLY A 8 18.67 -24.60 -25.27
C GLY A 8 18.32 -23.92 -23.95
N LEU A 9 19.07 -22.87 -23.63
CA LEU A 9 19.10 -22.16 -22.36
C LEU A 9 17.75 -21.62 -21.87
N LEU A 10 17.61 -21.68 -20.54
CA LEU A 10 16.80 -20.81 -19.69
C LEU A 10 16.94 -19.33 -20.11
N ALA A 11 15.83 -18.66 -20.36
CA ALA A 11 15.75 -17.20 -20.31
C ALA A 11 14.70 -16.82 -19.27
N LEU A 12 15.17 -16.66 -18.03
CA LEU A 12 14.41 -16.15 -16.90
C LEU A 12 14.29 -14.63 -17.09
N TRP A 13 13.19 -14.16 -17.68
CA TRP A 13 12.85 -12.74 -17.66
C TRP A 13 12.28 -12.40 -16.29
N LEU A 14 13.17 -11.93 -15.41
CA LEU A 14 12.79 -11.21 -14.20
C LEU A 14 12.08 -9.93 -14.65
N ALA A 15 10.76 -9.91 -14.54
CA ALA A 15 9.97 -8.69 -14.62
C ALA A 15 10.41 -7.79 -13.46
N THR A 16 11.29 -6.84 -13.77
CA THR A 16 11.53 -5.66 -12.93
C THR A 16 10.20 -4.92 -12.85
N GLY A 17 9.57 -4.96 -11.69
CA GLY A 17 8.37 -4.17 -11.42
C GLY A 17 8.65 -2.71 -11.74
N CYS A 18 7.83 -2.12 -12.60
CA CYS A 18 7.80 -0.69 -12.77
C CYS A 18 7.37 -0.08 -11.43
N LEU A 19 8.32 0.53 -10.72
CA LEU A 19 7.99 1.62 -9.82
C LEU A 19 7.27 2.67 -10.69
N VAL A 20 5.96 2.79 -10.53
CA VAL A 20 5.18 3.83 -11.18
C VAL A 20 5.62 5.13 -10.52
N ASP A 21 6.47 5.88 -11.22
CA ASP A 21 6.85 7.24 -10.82
C ASP A 21 5.57 8.09 -10.75
N GLN A 22 5.24 8.62 -9.57
CA GLN A 22 4.00 9.38 -9.39
C GLN A 22 4.12 10.72 -10.12
N PRO A 23 3.15 11.13 -10.95
CA PRO A 23 3.23 12.39 -11.66
C PRO A 23 3.10 13.56 -10.68
N ILE A 24 4.18 14.31 -10.51
CA ILE A 24 4.19 15.59 -9.78
C ILE A 24 3.78 16.69 -10.76
N VAL A 25 2.73 17.43 -10.44
CA VAL A 25 2.34 18.63 -11.21
C VAL A 25 3.21 19.80 -10.73
N GLU A 26 4.00 20.41 -11.61
CA GLU A 26 4.85 21.55 -11.26
C GLU A 26 4.02 22.81 -11.01
N ASP A 27 4.23 23.48 -9.86
CA ASP A 27 3.63 24.77 -9.55
C ASP A 27 4.67 25.90 -9.55
N THR A 28 4.25 27.02 -10.14
CA THR A 28 5.06 28.21 -10.40
C THR A 28 5.11 29.13 -9.18
N GLY A 29 6.29 29.18 -8.54
CA GLY A 29 6.89 30.43 -8.07
C GLY A 29 6.27 31.16 -6.87
N GLN A 30 6.34 30.57 -5.68
CA GLN A 30 6.26 31.31 -4.41
C GLN A 30 7.18 30.64 -3.37
N PRO A 31 7.90 31.37 -2.50
CA PRO A 31 8.75 30.73 -1.50
C PRO A 31 7.83 30.14 -0.41
N SER A 32 7.38 28.91 -0.65
CA SER A 32 6.63 28.13 0.32
C SER A 32 7.52 27.89 1.53
N ARG A 33 6.93 27.90 2.73
CA ARG A 33 7.54 27.18 3.86
C ARG A 33 7.87 25.79 3.34
N ARG A 34 9.09 25.33 3.59
CA ARG A 34 9.52 24.00 3.14
C ARG A 34 8.56 22.98 3.73
N ASN A 35 7.72 22.38 2.89
CA ASN A 35 6.83 21.29 3.25
C ASN A 35 7.68 20.11 3.74
N HIS A 36 7.23 19.44 4.80
CA HIS A 36 7.80 18.23 5.35
C HIS A 36 6.85 17.07 5.04
N PRO A 37 7.11 16.29 3.97
CA PRO A 37 6.25 15.16 3.62
C PRO A 37 6.03 14.20 4.79
N PRO A 38 4.85 13.58 4.88
CA PRO A 38 4.60 12.54 5.88
C PRO A 38 5.55 11.36 5.70
N VAL A 39 5.88 10.69 6.79
CA VAL A 39 6.74 9.49 6.82
C VAL A 39 6.05 8.37 7.59
N ILE A 40 5.90 7.21 6.95
CA ILE A 40 5.40 5.99 7.58
C ILE A 40 6.52 5.39 8.43
N VAL A 41 6.43 5.54 9.74
CA VAL A 41 7.42 5.02 10.68
C VAL A 41 7.14 3.56 11.05
N MET A 42 5.87 3.20 11.15
CA MET A 42 5.45 1.84 11.49
C MET A 42 4.28 1.39 10.63
N ARG A 43 4.31 0.12 10.26
CA ARG A 43 3.25 -0.55 9.51
C ARG A 43 3.02 -1.95 10.08
N GLU A 44 1.77 -2.39 10.05
CA GLU A 44 1.39 -3.74 10.42
C GLU A 44 0.61 -4.40 9.29
N PRO A 45 0.92 -5.66 8.92
CA PRO A 45 2.08 -6.42 9.36
C PRO A 45 3.41 -5.74 8.94
N SER A 46 4.48 -5.94 9.71
CA SER A 46 5.78 -5.36 9.36
C SER A 46 6.40 -6.02 8.11
N ASN A 47 6.09 -7.30 7.90
CA ASN A 47 6.52 -8.09 6.74
C ASN A 47 5.85 -7.57 5.46
N THR A 48 6.64 -7.31 4.43
CA THR A 48 6.15 -6.91 3.09
C THR A 48 5.51 -8.04 2.32
N THR A 49 5.80 -9.30 2.65
CA THR A 49 5.26 -10.47 1.96
C THR A 49 4.61 -11.40 2.95
N LEU A 50 3.35 -11.76 2.69
CA LEU A 50 2.53 -12.60 3.53
C LEU A 50 2.14 -13.85 2.74
N TYR A 51 2.30 -15.02 3.34
CA TYR A 51 1.89 -16.30 2.75
C TYR A 51 0.69 -16.80 3.50
N LEU A 52 -0.49 -16.66 2.90
CA LEU A 52 -1.76 -16.86 3.58
C LEU A 52 -2.58 -17.94 2.87
N GLN A 53 -3.55 -18.50 3.59
CA GLN A 53 -4.52 -19.44 3.05
C GLN A 53 -5.86 -18.73 2.81
N ARG A 54 -6.52 -19.07 1.71
CA ARG A 54 -7.83 -18.54 1.37
C ARG A 54 -8.85 -18.89 2.46
N SER A 55 -9.72 -17.94 2.80
CA SER A 55 -10.85 -18.10 3.73
C SER A 55 -10.52 -18.46 5.19
N CYS A 56 -9.25 -18.63 5.56
CA CYS A 56 -8.87 -19.03 6.92
C CYS A 56 -8.44 -17.85 7.80
N GLU A 57 -7.96 -16.78 7.19
CA GLU A 57 -7.43 -15.65 7.91
C GLU A 57 -8.01 -14.35 7.34
N LYS A 58 -8.57 -13.53 8.22
CA LYS A 58 -8.83 -12.13 7.90
C LYS A 58 -7.51 -11.38 8.08
N VAL A 59 -7.08 -10.69 7.03
CA VAL A 59 -5.81 -9.96 7.03
C VAL A 59 -6.11 -8.50 7.28
N TYR A 60 -5.46 -7.94 8.28
CA TYR A 60 -5.59 -6.54 8.65
C TYR A 60 -4.27 -5.84 8.42
N PHE A 61 -4.35 -4.68 7.78
CA PHE A 61 -3.26 -3.77 7.54
C PHE A 61 -3.50 -2.50 8.34
N SER A 62 -2.44 -1.89 8.84
CA SER A 62 -2.53 -0.61 9.54
C SER A 62 -1.21 0.14 9.40
N LEU A 63 -1.28 1.45 9.63
CA LEU A 63 -0.13 2.34 9.74
C LEU A 63 -0.12 2.95 11.13
N PRO A 64 0.36 2.22 12.18
CA PRO A 64 0.21 2.66 13.56
C PRO A 64 0.91 3.98 13.88
N ARG A 65 1.90 4.36 13.06
CA ARG A 65 2.65 5.59 13.23
C ARG A 65 3.07 6.17 11.89
N ILE A 66 2.60 7.39 11.67
CA ILE A 66 3.02 8.30 10.62
C ILE A 66 3.53 9.55 11.33
N ASP A 67 4.71 10.02 10.96
CA ASP A 67 5.29 11.26 11.47
C ASP A 67 5.16 12.34 10.38
N ASP A 68 4.67 13.51 10.76
CA ASP A 68 4.68 14.73 9.95
C ASP A 68 5.12 15.89 10.86
N LEU A 69 6.02 16.73 10.36
CA LEU A 69 6.55 17.89 11.08
C LEU A 69 5.71 19.16 10.88
N ASP A 70 4.80 19.15 9.93
CA ASP A 70 3.86 20.22 9.66
C ASP A 70 2.57 19.99 10.46
N GLU A 71 2.51 20.58 11.66
CA GLU A 71 1.42 20.38 12.65
C GLU A 71 -0.01 20.68 12.16
N ARG A 72 -0.16 21.32 11.00
CA ARG A 72 -1.45 21.74 10.43
C ARG A 72 -1.88 20.89 9.25
N ASP A 73 -1.08 19.93 8.84
CA ASP A 73 -1.36 19.14 7.66
C ASP A 73 -2.43 18.09 7.97
N GLU A 74 -3.47 18.07 7.12
CA GLU A 74 -4.46 17.01 7.15
C GLU A 74 -3.88 15.81 6.41
N LEU A 75 -3.51 14.80 7.19
CA LEU A 75 -2.99 13.56 6.63
C LEU A 75 -4.12 12.63 6.25
N VAL A 76 -4.09 12.17 5.00
CA VAL A 76 -5.06 11.24 4.45
C VAL A 76 -4.33 9.95 4.07
N VAL A 77 -4.96 8.80 4.34
CA VAL A 77 -4.48 7.49 3.90
C VAL A 77 -5.46 6.94 2.87
N LYS A 78 -4.97 6.62 1.67
CA LYS A 78 -5.72 5.89 0.65
C LYS A 78 -5.18 4.47 0.51
N TRP A 79 -6.08 3.50 0.44
CA TRP A 79 -5.74 2.09 0.28
C TRP A 79 -6.09 1.62 -1.13
N PHE A 80 -5.22 0.77 -1.69
CA PHE A 80 -5.37 0.20 -3.02
C PHE A 80 -5.13 -1.29 -2.94
N VAL A 81 -5.93 -2.05 -3.69
CA VAL A 81 -5.73 -3.50 -3.85
C VAL A 81 -5.58 -3.79 -5.32
N ASN A 82 -4.50 -4.47 -5.69
CA ASN A 82 -4.11 -4.73 -7.08
C ASN A 82 -4.11 -3.47 -7.96
N TYR A 83 -3.71 -2.34 -7.37
CA TYR A 83 -3.69 -1.05 -8.03
C TYR A 83 -5.06 -0.52 -8.45
N GLU A 84 -6.15 -1.08 -7.94
CA GLU A 84 -7.50 -0.55 -8.08
C GLU A 84 -7.86 0.28 -6.85
N ASP A 85 -8.60 1.36 -7.09
CA ASP A 85 -8.91 2.37 -6.09
C ASP A 85 -10.19 2.04 -5.34
N ASP A 86 -10.24 2.46 -4.07
CA ASP A 86 -11.41 2.34 -3.20
C ASP A 86 -12.04 0.92 -3.18
N PRO A 87 -11.24 -0.15 -2.97
CA PRO A 87 -11.83 -1.46 -2.75
C PRO A 87 -12.71 -1.35 -1.51
N GLU A 88 -14.02 -1.61 -1.64
CA GLU A 88 -15.00 -1.43 -0.56
C GLU A 88 -14.43 -1.98 0.76
N PRO A 89 -14.04 -1.11 1.71
CA PRO A 89 -13.39 -1.59 2.92
C PRO A 89 -14.44 -2.32 3.74
N VAL A 90 -14.27 -3.63 3.91
CA VAL A 90 -15.25 -4.49 4.60
C VAL A 90 -15.45 -4.04 6.06
N ASP A 91 -14.46 -3.37 6.67
CA ASP A 91 -14.56 -2.74 7.98
C ASP A 91 -13.55 -1.58 8.09
N VAL A 92 -14.02 -0.35 8.35
CA VAL A 92 -13.17 0.78 8.76
C VAL A 92 -13.31 0.96 10.27
N TRP A 93 -12.24 0.65 11.02
CA TRP A 93 -12.26 0.74 12.49
C TRP A 93 -12.01 2.17 12.95
N PRO A 94 -12.66 2.66 14.01
CA PRO A 94 -12.43 4.02 14.49
C PRO A 94 -10.96 4.22 14.87
N PRO A 95 -10.48 5.47 14.84
CA PRO A 95 -9.23 5.87 15.47
C PRO A 95 -8.88 5.10 16.73
N ILE A 96 -7.66 4.57 16.79
CA ILE A 96 -7.01 4.39 18.09
C ILE A 96 -6.51 5.77 18.51
N PRO A 97 -6.99 6.34 19.63
CA PRO A 97 -6.55 7.64 20.09
C PRO A 97 -5.05 7.57 20.44
N PRO A 98 -4.28 8.63 20.12
CA PRO A 98 -2.86 8.65 20.44
C PRO A 98 -2.61 8.69 21.95
N SER A 99 -1.56 8.01 22.42
CA SER A 99 -1.03 8.23 23.77
C SER A 99 -0.39 9.62 23.84
N GLU A 100 -0.64 10.38 24.91
CA GLU A 100 -0.50 11.85 25.05
C GLU A 100 0.84 12.53 24.71
N ASP A 101 1.88 11.84 24.25
CA ASP A 101 3.20 12.44 23.99
C ASP A 101 3.72 12.19 22.55
N GLY A 102 3.69 13.20 21.68
CA GLY A 102 4.40 13.20 20.38
C GLY A 102 3.74 13.99 19.23
N PRO A 103 4.46 14.26 18.12
CA PRO A 103 3.95 14.97 16.94
C PRO A 103 2.71 14.27 16.37
N THR A 104 1.86 15.04 15.67
CA THR A 104 0.52 14.68 15.16
C THR A 104 0.41 13.20 14.77
N ARG A 105 -0.05 12.38 15.71
CA ARG A 105 -0.27 10.96 15.49
C ARG A 105 -1.63 10.80 14.85
N LEU A 106 -1.62 10.46 13.56
CA LEU A 106 -2.81 10.11 12.83
C LEU A 106 -3.58 9.01 13.57
N VAL A 107 -4.87 9.25 13.69
CA VAL A 107 -5.94 8.29 13.89
C VAL A 107 -5.74 7.11 12.91
N THR A 108 -5.21 5.99 13.38
CA THR A 108 -4.85 4.86 12.51
C THR A 108 -6.09 4.00 12.26
N TYR A 109 -6.54 3.92 11.00
CA TYR A 109 -7.58 2.99 10.57
C TYR A 109 -6.95 1.63 10.26
N LYS A 110 -7.61 0.55 10.66
CA LYS A 110 -7.29 -0.78 10.13
C LYS A 110 -7.99 -0.97 8.79
N PHE A 111 -7.25 -1.43 7.80
CA PHE A 111 -7.75 -1.82 6.49
C PHE A 111 -7.80 -3.35 6.39
N ARG A 112 -8.95 -3.88 6.00
CA ARG A 112 -9.17 -5.33 5.91
C ARG A 112 -9.26 -5.75 4.45
N VAL A 113 -8.51 -6.79 4.09
CA VAL A 113 -8.66 -7.46 2.78
C VAL A 113 -9.37 -8.79 2.98
N SER A 114 -10.45 -9.01 2.23
CA SER A 114 -11.08 -10.33 2.10
C SER A 114 -10.29 -11.15 1.09
N LEU A 115 -9.83 -12.33 1.47
CA LEU A 115 -9.13 -13.25 0.56
C LEU A 115 -10.10 -14.19 -0.18
N GLU A 116 -11.41 -14.14 0.13
CA GLU A 116 -12.42 -15.05 -0.42
C GLU A 116 -12.62 -14.89 -1.93
N ASP A 117 -12.47 -13.66 -2.42
CA ASP A 117 -12.68 -13.29 -3.83
C ASP A 117 -11.49 -13.66 -4.74
N TYR A 118 -10.39 -14.13 -4.16
CA TYR A 118 -9.16 -14.41 -4.88
C TYR A 118 -8.91 -15.92 -5.01
N PRO A 119 -8.49 -16.43 -6.18
CA PRO A 119 -8.24 -17.85 -6.37
C PRO A 119 -6.97 -18.30 -5.62
N ASP A 120 -6.88 -19.60 -5.33
CA ASP A 120 -5.64 -20.19 -4.80
C ASP A 120 -4.49 -19.97 -5.78
N ARG A 121 -3.26 -19.87 -5.28
CA ARG A 121 -2.05 -19.48 -6.03
C ARG A 121 -2.07 -18.07 -6.64
N SER A 122 -3.01 -17.22 -6.23
CA SER A 122 -2.98 -15.81 -6.64
C SER A 122 -1.97 -15.00 -5.82
N THR A 123 -1.59 -13.86 -6.40
CA THR A 123 -0.79 -12.84 -5.72
C THR A 123 -1.61 -11.55 -5.71
N ILE A 124 -1.74 -10.93 -4.54
CA ILE A 124 -2.45 -9.68 -4.33
C ILE A 124 -1.43 -8.64 -3.86
N VAL A 125 -1.53 -7.43 -4.38
CA VAL A 125 -0.77 -6.27 -3.89
C VAL A 125 -1.70 -5.38 -3.08
N VAL A 126 -1.33 -5.07 -1.85
CA VAL A 126 -2.01 -4.08 -1.02
C VAL A 126 -1.07 -2.89 -0.86
N GLU A 127 -1.55 -1.71 -1.17
CA GLU A 127 -0.78 -0.47 -1.09
C GLU A 127 -1.54 0.53 -0.21
N ALA A 128 -0.84 1.19 0.69
CA ALA A 128 -1.32 2.34 1.44
C ALA A 128 -0.48 3.55 1.04
N VAL A 129 -1.12 4.59 0.53
CA VAL A 129 -0.49 5.87 0.25
C VAL A 129 -0.94 6.85 1.31
N VAL A 130 0.01 7.46 2.00
CA VAL A 130 -0.22 8.55 2.96
C VAL A 130 0.20 9.84 2.31
N SER A 131 -0.63 10.88 2.39
CA SER A 131 -0.29 12.20 1.87
C SER A 131 -0.89 13.31 2.72
N ASP A 132 -0.20 14.44 2.74
CA ASP A 132 -0.61 15.75 3.26
C ASP A 132 -1.42 16.57 2.22
N GLY A 133 -1.74 15.99 1.06
CA GLY A 133 -2.62 16.57 0.06
C GLY A 133 -2.72 15.74 -1.24
N PHE A 134 -3.77 14.93 -1.36
CA PHE A 134 -4.13 14.30 -2.63
C PHE A 134 -4.74 15.31 -3.61
N ALA A 135 -4.44 15.16 -4.89
CA ALA A 135 -5.10 15.91 -5.95
C ALA A 135 -6.58 15.54 -6.06
N ASP A 136 -7.34 16.46 -6.65
CA ASP A 136 -8.77 16.26 -6.92
C ASP A 136 -8.99 14.96 -7.73
N PRO A 137 -10.02 14.15 -7.40
CA PRO A 137 -10.37 12.93 -8.13
C PRO A 137 -10.76 13.12 -9.61
N THR A 138 -10.68 14.34 -10.15
CA THR A 138 -10.84 14.65 -11.57
C THR A 138 -9.51 14.71 -12.35
N VAL A 139 -8.35 14.78 -11.66
CA VAL A 139 -7.02 14.69 -12.28
C VAL A 139 -6.76 13.26 -12.73
N HIS A 140 -5.94 12.98 -13.75
CA HIS A 140 -5.66 11.59 -14.17
C HIS A 140 -4.18 11.23 -13.96
N PRO A 141 -3.83 10.16 -13.21
CA PRO A 141 -4.72 9.24 -12.51
C PRO A 141 -5.30 9.85 -11.21
N PRO A 142 -6.62 9.77 -10.99
CA PRO A 142 -7.33 10.57 -9.97
C PRO A 142 -7.02 10.18 -8.54
N ASN A 143 -6.73 8.91 -8.34
CA ASN A 143 -6.79 8.35 -7.01
C ASN A 143 -5.42 8.28 -6.34
N ARG A 144 -4.35 8.67 -7.06
CA ARG A 144 -2.95 8.68 -6.57
C ARG A 144 -2.19 9.97 -6.80
N ALA A 145 -2.74 10.91 -7.57
CA ALA A 145 -2.08 12.17 -7.81
C ALA A 145 -1.94 12.95 -6.49
N ILE A 146 -0.76 13.54 -6.29
CA ILE A 146 -0.43 14.39 -5.14
C ILE A 146 -0.48 15.85 -5.61
N LEU A 147 -1.04 16.74 -4.79
CA LEU A 147 -1.09 18.16 -5.12
C LEU A 147 0.32 18.75 -5.27
N PRO A 148 0.52 19.77 -6.11
CA PRO A 148 1.78 20.49 -6.15
C PRO A 148 2.19 21.01 -4.76
N GLY A 149 3.46 20.85 -4.41
CA GLY A 149 4.00 21.30 -3.13
C GLY A 149 3.63 20.42 -1.93
N LYS A 150 2.90 19.33 -2.16
CA LYS A 150 2.54 18.30 -1.18
C LYS A 150 3.41 17.05 -1.33
N GLY A 151 3.47 16.24 -0.28
CA GLY A 151 4.29 15.05 -0.17
C GLY A 151 3.47 13.78 0.05
N SER A 152 4.13 12.64 -0.13
CA SER A 152 3.55 11.34 0.16
C SER A 152 4.60 10.33 0.60
N ASP A 153 4.14 9.28 1.28
CA ASP A 153 4.90 8.07 1.56
C ASP A 153 3.99 6.84 1.37
N VAL A 154 4.61 5.68 1.12
CA VAL A 154 3.91 4.48 0.64
C VAL A 154 4.34 3.24 1.41
N ALA A 155 3.34 2.45 1.86
CA ALA A 155 3.55 1.11 2.37
C ALA A 155 2.93 0.08 1.42
N VAL A 156 3.72 -0.94 1.05
CA VAL A 156 3.27 -2.02 0.16
C VAL A 156 3.40 -3.37 0.84
N TRP A 157 2.37 -4.20 0.66
CA TRP A 157 2.33 -5.61 1.00
C TRP A 157 2.01 -6.47 -0.23
N THR A 158 2.60 -7.65 -0.29
CA THR A 158 2.30 -8.69 -1.27
C THR A 158 1.75 -9.90 -0.53
N ILE A 159 0.52 -10.28 -0.83
CA ILE A 159 -0.11 -11.48 -0.29
C ILE A 159 0.01 -12.58 -1.34
N VAL A 160 0.65 -13.68 -1.00
CA VAL A 160 0.68 -14.90 -1.81
C VAL A 160 -0.31 -15.87 -1.20
N ILE A 161 -1.40 -16.15 -1.94
CA ILE A 161 -2.41 -17.12 -1.50
C ILE A 161 -1.91 -18.52 -1.85
N SER A 162 -1.57 -19.29 -0.83
CA SER A 162 -1.14 -20.67 -0.97
C SER A 162 -2.29 -21.60 -1.34
N GLU A 163 -1.98 -22.74 -1.98
CA GLU A 163 -2.96 -23.83 -2.09
C GLU A 163 -3.09 -24.53 -0.76
N GLY A 164 -4.33 -24.75 -0.31
CA GLY A 164 -4.56 -25.49 0.91
C GLY A 164 -6.03 -25.67 1.16
N SER A 165 -6.42 -26.92 1.30
CA SER A 165 -7.75 -27.33 1.70
C SER A 165 -7.87 -27.26 3.24
N TRP A 166 -8.94 -26.62 3.71
CA TRP A 166 -9.46 -26.59 5.08
C TRP A 166 -8.67 -25.72 6.07
N CYS A 167 -9.38 -24.72 6.62
CA CYS A 167 -8.94 -23.99 7.79
C CYS A 167 -8.86 -24.96 8.96
N ASN A 168 -7.65 -25.24 9.43
CA ASN A 168 -7.45 -26.01 10.65
C ASN A 168 -7.87 -25.13 11.83
N TYR A 169 -9.18 -25.11 12.13
CA TYR A 169 -9.68 -24.64 13.41
C TYR A 169 -9.21 -25.63 14.48
N PRO A 170 -8.46 -25.19 15.52
CA PRO A 170 -8.17 -26.02 16.69
C PRO A 170 -9.45 -26.35 17.48
#